data_AF-A0AAD0RTP3-F1
#
_entry.id   AF-A0AAD0RTP3-F1
#
_cell.length_a   1.000
_cell.length_b   1.000
_cell.length_c   1.000
_cell.angle_alpha   90.00
_cell.angle_beta   90.00
_cell.angle_gamma   90.00
#
_symmetry.space_group_name_H-M   'P 1'
#
loop_
_entity.id
_entity.type
_entity.pdbx_description
1 polymer ?
#
loop_
_entity_poly.entity_id
_entity_poly.type
_entity_poly.pdbx_seq_one_letter_code
_entity_poly.pdbx_strand_id
1 'polypeptide(L)'
;MKNRYTEVIMSIKTPSRRHYRPDPDPTSRAELPFAGNASNRRGVHCWQVPPIDDQHAAHLLGREFAGHFIKYLQDNPDNGLHNLLAQIAADIDFSDDSAAKGYWEGFFSLLEQVLALTTSLLDVFDYIDRLNAREAAERALKSAATPGT
;
A
#
# COMPACT_ATOMS: atom_id res chain seq x y z
N MET A 1 -34.38 10.07 11.32
CA MET A 1 -33.83 10.07 9.95
C MET A 1 -32.56 9.26 9.96
N LYS A 2 -32.56 8.02 9.43
CA LYS A 2 -31.33 7.27 9.20
C LYS A 2 -30.63 7.94 8.02
N ASN A 3 -29.36 8.28 8.20
CA ASN A 3 -28.61 9.04 7.19
C ASN A 3 -28.39 8.12 5.98
N ARG A 4 -28.73 8.55 4.76
CA ARG A 4 -28.57 7.75 3.53
C ARG A 4 -27.14 7.21 3.37
N TYR A 5 -26.15 7.96 3.87
CA TYR A 5 -24.75 7.54 3.93
C TYR A 5 -24.53 6.28 4.80
N THR A 6 -25.24 6.16 5.93
CA THR A 6 -25.12 4.99 6.82
C THR A 6 -25.72 3.74 6.18
N GLU A 7 -26.81 3.88 5.41
CA GLU A 7 -27.45 2.74 4.74
C GLU A 7 -26.64 2.24 3.54
N VAL A 8 -26.01 3.14 2.78
CA VAL A 8 -25.07 2.75 1.69
C VAL A 8 -23.82 2.10 2.27
N ILE A 9 -23.23 2.64 3.34
CA ILE A 9 -22.07 2.02 4.04
C ILE A 9 -22.41 0.61 4.56
N MET A 10 -23.62 0.39 5.08
CA MET A 10 -24.04 -0.93 5.58
C MET A 10 -24.32 -1.97 4.49
N SER A 11 -24.47 -1.56 3.21
CA SER A 11 -24.66 -2.48 2.09
C SER A 11 -23.36 -2.83 1.36
N ILE A 12 -22.28 -2.08 1.59
CA ILE A 12 -20.97 -2.34 0.99
C ILE A 12 -20.27 -3.43 1.82
N LYS A 13 -20.03 -4.59 1.20
CA LYS A 13 -19.29 -5.68 1.86
C LYS A 13 -17.80 -5.31 1.90
N THR A 14 -17.33 -4.83 3.04
CA THR A 14 -15.91 -4.56 3.28
C THR A 14 -15.16 -5.85 3.62
N PRO A 15 -13.86 -5.94 3.27
CA PRO A 15 -13.02 -7.04 3.72
C PRO A 15 -12.94 -7.07 5.25
N SER A 16 -12.81 -8.28 5.82
CA SER A 16 -12.67 -8.45 7.27
C SER A 16 -11.31 -7.92 7.73
N ARG A 17 -11.32 -6.97 8.68
CA ARG A 17 -10.12 -6.39 9.28
C ARG A 17 -9.31 -7.47 9.99
N ARG A 18 -8.03 -7.53 9.67
CA ARG A 18 -7.13 -8.62 10.07
C ARG A 18 -5.80 -8.08 10.58
N HIS A 19 -5.17 -8.86 11.45
CA HIS A 19 -3.76 -8.68 11.81
C HIS A 19 -2.89 -9.42 10.78
N TYR A 20 -1.79 -8.80 10.37
CA TYR A 20 -0.85 -9.36 9.39
C TYR A 20 0.45 -9.81 10.03
N ARG A 21 0.42 -10.10 11.34
CA ARG A 21 1.56 -10.70 12.04
C ARG A 21 1.59 -12.18 11.70
N PRO A 22 2.65 -12.69 11.09
CA PRO A 22 2.83 -14.11 11.04
C PRO A 22 3.53 -14.61 12.30
N ASP A 23 3.07 -15.76 12.77
CA ASP A 23 3.87 -16.67 13.56
C ASP A 23 3.88 -17.98 12.76
N PRO A 24 4.98 -18.43 12.10
CA PRO A 24 6.34 -17.87 11.98
C PRO A 24 6.80 -17.46 10.55
N ASP A 25 5.92 -17.40 9.54
CA ASP A 25 6.28 -17.21 8.10
C ASP A 25 5.76 -15.87 7.53
N PRO A 26 6.57 -14.97 6.93
CA PRO A 26 6.11 -13.68 6.39
C PRO A 26 4.74 -13.76 5.70
N THR A 27 3.76 -13.03 6.23
CA THR A 27 2.40 -12.97 5.71
C THR A 27 2.44 -12.62 4.22
N SER A 28 1.86 -13.47 3.38
CA SER A 28 1.99 -13.32 1.92
C SER A 28 1.36 -12.00 1.46
N ARG A 29 1.95 -11.31 0.48
CA ARG A 29 1.33 -10.10 -0.10
C ARG A 29 -0.07 -10.37 -0.66
N ALA A 30 -0.35 -11.61 -1.08
CA ALA A 30 -1.66 -12.04 -1.57
C ALA A 30 -2.75 -12.05 -0.49
N GLU A 31 -2.39 -11.78 0.76
CA GLU A 31 -3.30 -11.71 1.89
C GLU A 31 -3.93 -10.33 2.08
N LEU A 32 -3.43 -9.31 1.39
CA LEU A 32 -4.11 -8.03 1.24
C LEU A 32 -5.40 -8.24 0.43
N PRO A 33 -6.52 -7.63 0.82
CA PRO A 33 -7.84 -7.92 0.22
C PRO A 33 -8.01 -7.42 -1.22
N PHE A 34 -7.01 -6.72 -1.74
CA PHE A 34 -6.93 -6.19 -3.10
C PHE A 34 -5.72 -6.77 -3.83
N ALA A 35 -5.08 -7.82 -3.30
CA ALA A 35 -3.98 -8.52 -3.94
C ALA A 35 -4.36 -9.98 -4.21
N GLY A 36 -3.78 -10.56 -5.24
CA GLY A 36 -4.03 -11.95 -5.58
C GLY A 36 -2.99 -12.52 -6.53
N ASN A 37 -2.96 -13.84 -6.64
CA ASN A 37 -2.09 -14.51 -7.61
C ASN A 37 -2.66 -14.28 -9.01
N ALA A 38 -1.91 -13.64 -9.90
CA ALA A 38 -2.29 -13.54 -11.29
C ALA A 38 -1.84 -14.78 -12.05
N SER A 39 -2.77 -15.45 -12.74
CA SER A 39 -2.50 -16.68 -13.51
C SER A 39 -1.54 -16.47 -14.69
N ASN A 40 -1.36 -15.23 -15.13
CA ASN A 40 -0.56 -14.83 -16.28
C ASN A 40 0.78 -14.14 -15.91
N ARG A 41 1.15 -14.05 -14.62
CA ARG A 41 2.38 -13.40 -14.17
C ARG A 41 3.09 -14.25 -13.11
N ARG A 42 4.42 -14.31 -13.16
CA ARG A 42 5.21 -14.81 -12.01
C ARG A 42 5.17 -13.75 -10.90
N GLY A 43 4.33 -13.96 -9.89
CA GLY A 43 4.23 -13.12 -8.70
C GLY A 43 2.81 -12.69 -8.33
N VAL A 44 2.68 -11.97 -7.21
CA VAL A 44 1.41 -11.41 -6.73
C VAL A 44 1.08 -10.15 -7.52
N HIS A 45 -0.15 -10.07 -8.04
CA HIS A 45 -0.74 -8.83 -8.55
C HIS A 45 -1.31 -8.08 -7.35
N CYS A 46 -0.76 -6.90 -7.07
CA CYS A 46 -1.04 -6.13 -5.87
C CYS A 46 -2.22 -5.16 -6.05
N TRP A 47 -2.99 -5.29 -7.13
CA TRP A 47 -4.21 -4.51 -7.36
C TRP A 47 -5.29 -5.27 -8.15
N GLN A 48 -6.12 -6.04 -7.47
CA GLN A 48 -7.25 -6.79 -8.02
C GLN A 48 -8.52 -6.35 -7.29
N VAL A 49 -9.16 -5.31 -7.81
CA VAL A 49 -10.38 -4.74 -7.22
C VAL A 49 -11.62 -5.32 -7.90
N PRO A 50 -12.71 -5.56 -7.17
CA PRO A 50 -13.93 -6.10 -7.78
C PRO A 50 -14.62 -5.04 -8.64
N PRO A 51 -15.31 -5.43 -9.74
CA PRO A 51 -16.12 -4.51 -10.54
C PRO A 51 -17.11 -3.75 -9.67
N ILE A 52 -17.32 -2.47 -9.99
CA ILE A 52 -18.19 -1.58 -9.24
C ILE A 52 -18.69 -0.46 -10.14
N ASP A 53 -19.98 -0.10 -9.98
CA ASP A 53 -20.62 0.94 -10.79
C ASP A 53 -20.86 2.24 -9.98
N ASP A 54 -20.52 2.24 -8.69
CA ASP A 54 -20.62 3.39 -7.79
C ASP A 54 -19.22 3.85 -7.36
N GLN A 55 -18.79 5.00 -7.88
CA GLN A 55 -17.47 5.57 -7.59
C GLN A 55 -17.32 5.94 -6.11
N HIS A 56 -18.38 6.36 -5.44
CA HIS A 56 -18.32 6.69 -4.02
C HIS A 56 -18.11 5.44 -3.17
N ALA A 57 -18.84 4.36 -3.48
CA ALA A 57 -18.63 3.07 -2.85
C ALA A 57 -17.21 2.53 -3.08
N ALA A 58 -16.69 2.68 -4.31
CA ALA A 58 -15.30 2.33 -4.65
C ALA A 58 -14.30 3.13 -3.81
N HIS A 59 -14.54 4.44 -3.62
CA HIS A 59 -13.74 5.30 -2.76
C HIS A 59 -13.70 4.84 -1.31
N LEU A 60 -14.85 4.47 -0.73
CA LEU A 60 -14.90 3.97 0.64
C LEU A 60 -14.17 2.63 0.80
N LEU A 61 -14.30 1.72 -0.17
CA LEU A 61 -13.56 0.46 -0.19
C LEU A 61 -12.05 0.68 -0.37
N GLY A 62 -11.66 1.62 -1.24
CA GLY A 62 -10.27 2.05 -1.41
C GLY A 62 -9.63 2.50 -0.10
N ARG A 63 -10.36 3.26 0.71
CA ARG A 63 -9.91 3.65 2.05
C ARG A 63 -9.71 2.45 2.97
N GLU A 64 -10.64 1.49 2.98
CA GLU A 64 -10.46 0.26 3.78
C GLU A 64 -9.23 -0.52 3.29
N PHE A 65 -9.00 -0.63 1.97
CA PHE A 65 -7.79 -1.24 1.40
C PHE A 65 -6.51 -0.55 1.88
N ALA A 66 -6.47 0.79 1.90
CA ALA A 66 -5.33 1.52 2.46
C ALA A 66 -5.14 1.23 3.96
N GLY A 67 -6.22 1.10 4.73
CA GLY A 67 -6.15 0.70 6.14
C GLY A 67 -5.53 -0.68 6.33
N HIS A 68 -5.89 -1.63 5.46
CA HIS A 68 -5.28 -2.95 5.42
C HIS A 68 -3.79 -2.90 5.06
N PHE A 69 -3.41 -2.08 4.09
CA PHE A 69 -2.00 -1.85 3.75
C PHE A 69 -1.21 -1.26 4.92
N ILE A 70 -1.70 -0.19 5.55
CA ILE A 70 -1.04 0.43 6.71
C ILE A 70 -0.88 -0.58 7.85
N LYS A 71 -1.92 -1.37 8.12
CA LYS A 71 -1.85 -2.41 9.15
C LYS A 71 -0.81 -3.50 8.81
N TYR A 72 -0.71 -3.86 7.53
CA TYR A 72 0.33 -4.77 7.05
C TYR A 72 1.73 -4.20 7.33
N LEU A 73 1.97 -2.92 7.06
CA LEU A 73 3.24 -2.25 7.37
C LEU A 73 3.57 -2.29 8.87
N GLN A 74 2.59 -1.98 9.71
CA GLN A 74 2.74 -1.94 11.16
C GLN A 74 3.08 -3.32 11.76
N ASP A 75 2.50 -4.38 11.20
CA ASP A 75 2.71 -5.74 11.68
C ASP A 75 3.98 -6.39 11.10
N ASN A 76 4.63 -5.76 10.10
CA ASN A 76 5.82 -6.27 9.41
C ASN A 76 6.92 -5.20 9.25
N PRO A 77 7.43 -4.59 10.36
CA PRO A 77 8.38 -3.47 10.28
C PRO A 77 9.76 -3.86 9.74
N ASP A 78 10.20 -5.10 9.98
CA ASP A 78 11.54 -5.59 9.63
C ASP A 78 11.59 -6.30 8.27
N ASN A 79 10.44 -6.66 7.71
CA ASN A 79 10.33 -7.16 6.35
C ASN A 79 10.51 -5.97 5.42
N GLY A 80 11.78 -5.67 5.12
CA GLY A 80 12.24 -4.63 4.20
C GLY A 80 11.19 -4.35 3.16
N LEU A 81 10.57 -3.17 3.27
CA LEU A 81 9.53 -2.67 2.39
C LEU A 81 10.16 -2.35 1.04
N HIS A 82 10.54 -3.41 0.32
CA HIS A 82 11.04 -3.35 -1.03
C HIS A 82 9.85 -3.03 -1.93
N ASN A 83 9.52 -1.74 -1.97
CA ASN A 83 8.72 -1.13 -3.01
C ASN A 83 7.28 -1.67 -3.13
N LEU A 84 6.66 -2.18 -2.05
CA LEU A 84 5.29 -2.72 -2.11
C LEU A 84 4.29 -1.67 -2.58
N LEU A 85 4.37 -0.43 -2.08
CA LEU A 85 3.51 0.66 -2.56
C LEU A 85 3.75 0.96 -4.04
N ALA A 86 5.01 0.88 -4.50
CA ALA A 86 5.33 1.06 -5.91
C ALA A 86 4.82 -0.11 -6.77
N GLN A 87 4.82 -1.33 -6.25
CA GLN A 87 4.24 -2.49 -6.92
C GLN A 87 2.71 -2.38 -7.01
N ILE A 88 2.05 -1.94 -5.94
CA ILE A 88 0.62 -1.60 -5.96
C ILE A 88 0.35 -0.57 -7.06
N ALA A 89 1.10 0.54 -7.06
CA ALA A 89 0.96 1.59 -8.07
C ALA A 89 1.21 1.07 -9.50
N ALA A 90 2.19 0.19 -9.71
CA ALA A 90 2.47 -0.41 -11.01
C ALA A 90 1.35 -1.33 -11.53
N ASP A 91 0.55 -1.88 -10.63
CA ASP A 91 -0.58 -2.78 -10.95
C ASP A 91 -1.93 -2.02 -11.05
N ILE A 92 -1.95 -0.72 -10.72
CA ILE A 92 -3.12 0.15 -10.90
C ILE A 92 -3.19 0.61 -12.36
N ASP A 93 -4.36 0.48 -12.98
CA ASP A 93 -4.68 1.20 -14.21
C ASP A 93 -5.13 2.64 -13.87
N PHE A 94 -4.20 3.59 -13.96
CA PHE A 94 -4.50 5.01 -13.74
C PHE A 94 -5.27 5.68 -14.89
N SER A 95 -5.48 4.96 -16.00
CA SER A 95 -6.27 5.45 -17.13
C SER A 95 -7.74 5.03 -17.06
N ASP A 96 -8.12 4.20 -16.08
CA ASP A 96 -9.51 3.78 -15.85
C ASP A 96 -10.41 4.98 -15.51
N ASP A 97 -11.39 5.25 -16.36
CA ASP A 97 -12.37 6.33 -16.21
C ASP A 97 -13.71 5.87 -15.60
N SER A 98 -13.85 4.56 -15.36
CA SER A 98 -15.03 3.96 -14.74
C SER A 98 -15.16 4.33 -13.25
N ALA A 99 -16.24 3.86 -12.62
CA ALA A 99 -16.42 4.01 -11.18
C ALA A 99 -15.31 3.32 -10.36
N ALA A 100 -14.61 2.32 -10.92
CA ALA A 100 -13.53 1.62 -10.22
C ALA A 100 -12.32 2.50 -9.92
N LYS A 101 -12.13 3.64 -10.62
CA LYS A 101 -11.10 4.62 -10.26
C LYS A 101 -11.21 5.12 -8.82
N GLY A 102 -12.43 5.11 -8.27
CA GLY A 102 -12.69 5.47 -6.88
C GLY A 102 -11.85 4.64 -5.90
N TYR A 103 -11.53 3.37 -6.20
CA TYR A 103 -10.69 2.55 -5.33
C TYR A 103 -9.30 3.16 -5.10
N TRP A 104 -8.60 3.57 -6.16
CA TRP A 104 -7.26 4.13 -5.99
C TRP A 104 -7.34 5.55 -5.43
N GLU A 105 -8.35 6.34 -5.80
CA GLU A 105 -8.59 7.67 -5.22
C GLU A 105 -8.76 7.58 -3.69
N GLY A 106 -9.59 6.66 -3.21
CA GLY A 106 -9.81 6.41 -1.79
C GLY A 106 -8.58 5.85 -1.08
N PHE A 107 -7.84 4.96 -1.75
CA PHE A 107 -6.62 4.37 -1.22
C PHE A 107 -5.55 5.45 -0.95
N PHE A 108 -5.21 6.25 -1.97
CA PHE A 108 -4.21 7.31 -1.83
C PHE A 108 -4.69 8.45 -0.92
N SER A 109 -5.99 8.77 -0.91
CA SER A 109 -6.56 9.75 0.02
C SER A 109 -6.32 9.38 1.50
N LEU A 110 -6.50 8.11 1.88
CA LEU A 110 -6.20 7.71 3.26
C LEU A 110 -4.69 7.73 3.56
N LEU A 111 -3.86 7.33 2.59
CA LEU A 111 -2.40 7.42 2.75
C LEU A 111 -1.95 8.86 3.00
N GLU A 112 -2.45 9.81 2.20
CA GLU A 112 -2.15 11.23 2.37
C GLU A 112 -2.58 11.74 3.75
N GLN A 113 -3.80 11.38 4.19
CA GLN A 113 -4.28 11.74 5.53
C GLN A 113 -3.38 11.19 6.65
N VAL A 114 -2.98 9.92 6.55
CA VAL A 114 -2.10 9.30 7.55
C VAL A 114 -0.71 9.94 7.54
N LEU A 115 -0.15 10.19 6.35
CA LEU A 115 1.12 10.89 6.21
C LEU A 115 1.05 12.27 6.86
N ALA A 116 0.03 13.07 6.54
CA ALA A 116 -0.20 14.40 7.10
C ALA A 116 -0.31 14.39 8.64
N LEU A 117 -0.89 13.35 9.24
CA LEU A 117 -0.95 13.20 10.70
C LEU A 117 0.42 12.88 11.32
N THR A 118 1.30 12.22 10.57
CA THR A 118 2.60 11.77 11.05
C THR A 118 3.77 12.70 10.70
N THR A 119 3.57 13.69 9.82
CA THR A 119 4.64 14.60 9.36
C THR A 119 5.24 15.45 10.48
N SER A 120 4.50 15.69 11.56
CA SER A 120 5.02 16.39 12.74
C SER A 120 6.05 15.60 13.55
N LEU A 121 6.22 14.31 13.26
CA LEU A 121 7.10 13.40 13.99
C LEU A 121 8.46 13.19 13.30
N LEU A 122 8.67 13.73 12.10
CA LEU A 122 9.87 13.49 11.28
C LEU A 122 10.35 14.79 10.64
N ASP A 123 11.61 15.15 10.89
CA ASP A 123 12.33 16.05 9.98
C ASP A 123 12.67 15.26 8.71
N VAL A 124 11.82 15.42 7.69
CA VAL A 124 11.90 14.66 6.45
C VAL A 124 13.23 14.90 5.73
N PHE A 125 13.78 16.12 5.79
CA PHE A 125 15.01 16.44 5.07
C PHE A 125 16.25 15.86 5.77
N ASP A 126 16.35 15.98 7.09
CA ASP A 126 17.41 15.31 7.85
C ASP A 126 17.36 13.77 7.67
N TYR A 127 16.16 13.19 7.64
CA TYR A 127 16.00 11.76 7.39
C TYR A 127 16.47 11.35 5.99
N ILE A 128 16.11 12.12 4.94
CA ILE A 128 16.58 11.89 3.57
C ILE A 128 18.11 12.00 3.48
N ASP A 129 18.70 13.00 4.11
CA ASP A 129 20.16 13.19 4.10
C ASP A 129 20.89 11.99 4.72
N ARG A 130 20.36 11.45 5.83
CA ARG A 130 20.91 10.23 6.46
C ARG A 130 20.80 9.01 5.56
N LEU A 131 19.68 8.82 4.87
CA LEU A 131 19.50 7.71 3.93
C LEU A 131 20.49 7.81 2.76
N ASN A 132 20.63 8.99 2.17
CA ASN A 132 21.55 9.23 1.06
C ASN A 132 23.02 9.06 1.49
N ALA A 133 23.38 9.54 2.68
CA ALA A 133 24.73 9.37 3.23
C ALA A 133 25.06 7.89 3.46
N ARG A 134 24.11 7.11 3.98
CA ARG A 134 24.26 5.65 4.15
C ARG A 134 24.49 4.96 2.81
N GLU A 135 23.68 5.27 1.79
CA GLU A 135 23.84 4.68 0.47
C GLU A 135 25.19 5.06 -0.17
N ALA A 136 25.63 6.31 -0.03
CA ALA A 136 26.92 6.77 -0.51
C ALA A 136 28.09 6.02 0.18
N ALA A 137 28.00 5.81 1.49
CA ALA A 137 28.99 5.04 2.24
C ALA A 137 29.03 3.56 1.81
N GLU A 138 27.87 2.94 1.61
CA GLU A 138 27.78 1.57 1.08
C GLU A 138 28.39 1.44 -0.32
N ARG A 139 28.15 2.42 -1.20
CA ARG A 139 28.75 2.46 -2.54
C ARG A 139 30.28 2.61 -2.48
N ALA A 140 30.79 3.47 -1.59
CA ALA A 140 32.23 3.66 -1.40
C ALA A 140 32.92 2.41 -0.83
N LEU A 141 32.27 1.69 0.10
CA LEU A 141 32.76 0.41 0.60
C LEU A 141 32.82 -0.65 -0.51
N LYS A 142 31.78 -0.74 -1.36
CA LYS A 142 31.75 -1.68 -2.49
C LYS A 142 32.82 -1.36 -3.54
N SER A 143 33.06 -0.09 -3.85
CA SER A 143 34.10 0.30 -4.81
C SER A 143 35.51 0.06 -4.26
N ALA A 144 35.75 0.29 -2.97
CA ALA A 144 37.01 -0.04 -2.31
C ALA A 144 37.28 -1.55 -2.21
N ALA A 145 36.22 -2.36 -2.12
CA ALA A 145 36.31 -3.82 -2.10
C ALA A 145 36.51 -4.46 -3.49
N THR A 146 36.46 -3.67 -4.57
CA THR A 146 36.71 -4.14 -5.95
C THR A 146 37.87 -3.36 -6.61
N PRO A 147 39.12 -3.39 -6.08
CA PRO A 147 40.23 -2.75 -6.76
C PRO A 147 40.82 -3.70 -7.83
N GLY A 148 40.59 -3.38 -9.10
CA GLY A 148 41.38 -3.82 -10.26
C GLY A 148 41.41 -5.33 -10.55
N THR A 149 40.59 -5.77 -11.52
CA THR A 149 40.99 -6.81 -12.48
C THR A 149 41.60 -6.16 -13.71
#